data_AF-A0A6I6CA95-F1
#
_entry.id   AF-A0A6I6CA95-F1
#
_cell.length_a   1.000
_cell.length_b   1.000
_cell.length_c   1.000
_cell.angle_alpha   90.00
_cell.angle_beta   90.00
_cell.angle_gamma   90.00
#
_symmetry.space_group_name_H-M   'P 1'
#
loop_
_entity.id
_entity.type
_entity.pdbx_description
1 polymer ?
#
loop_
_entity_poly.entity_id
_entity_poly.type
_entity_poly.pdbx_seq_one_letter_code
_entity_poly.pdbx_strand_id
1 'polypeptide(L)'
;MFDINKKSKEFIFLFIPGLVIVIFSSISFLVTGFFDREIDAVISKTIDYFPVKIWASFMEEFGIYNMMCFVFILLGVIWETIFFYQKKFGKKQFIKNNQWMVYIYYALGFIIWVASMAIAVKAGFSRDFGYGPGNDPYTFISQKYRTYSTIFIKILELGVMIVGFVVLRFKFAKREDILLNEYWTDALKGCVWIVFMYIVVVLGKMSFGRPYPYTVDFENSLRRAHESGWTYTPETGYFGTGPDGTSNVDYLPWWIPNDFFKNFKNWFVFNAFEKDNNGWWNRDFPSGHTAATSSMVSIMFLFINPNKKRKLTWYKLAYIYFVFLIILPSMKFGLMAQRTHWASDLEFTTIFAIGFIPLANYFVNRHVRCWKNKFNAKHHNKTKGYIIEQKIGFVLYVQTPNYDNRVCLFYNGKNKAKKIEKIIKKYNIDLVRKEIINSI
;
A
#
# COMPACT_ATOMS: atom_id res chain seq x y z
N MET A 1 -11.11 10.05 -12.44
CA MET A 1 -9.97 10.94 -12.17
C MET A 1 -10.56 12.33 -12.10
N PHE A 2 -10.20 13.11 -11.08
CA PHE A 2 -10.73 14.45 -10.86
C PHE A 2 -10.67 15.24 -12.17
N ASP A 3 -11.81 15.76 -12.60
CA ASP A 3 -11.86 16.68 -13.72
C ASP A 3 -11.33 18.01 -13.18
N ILE A 4 -10.10 18.37 -13.55
CA ILE A 4 -9.41 19.59 -13.05
C ILE A 4 -10.24 20.85 -13.36
N ASN A 5 -11.06 20.78 -14.41
CA ASN A 5 -11.92 21.88 -14.83
C ASN A 5 -13.22 21.95 -14.03
N LYS A 6 -13.54 20.95 -13.20
CA LYS A 6 -14.67 20.95 -12.28
C LYS A 6 -14.16 21.09 -10.86
N LYS A 7 -14.46 22.22 -10.20
CA LYS A 7 -14.28 22.48 -8.77
C LYS A 7 -15.16 21.57 -7.89
N SER A 8 -15.05 20.26 -8.09
CA SER A 8 -15.72 19.24 -7.28
C SER A 8 -15.18 19.28 -5.85
N LYS A 9 -16.01 18.92 -4.86
CA LYS A 9 -15.55 18.80 -3.47
C LYS A 9 -14.35 17.85 -3.38
N GLU A 10 -14.37 16.81 -4.18
CA GLU A 10 -13.29 15.85 -4.31
C GLU A 10 -11.98 16.52 -4.77
N PHE A 11 -12.03 17.45 -5.74
CA PHE A 11 -10.85 18.20 -6.19
C PHE A 11 -10.27 19.08 -5.05
N ILE A 12 -11.12 19.84 -4.36
CA ILE A 12 -10.68 20.77 -3.31
C ILE A 12 -10.13 20.02 -2.09
N PHE A 13 -10.80 18.96 -1.64
CA PHE A 13 -10.50 18.30 -0.36
C PHE A 13 -9.63 17.04 -0.46
N LEU A 14 -9.28 16.60 -1.67
CA LEU A 14 -8.42 15.42 -1.84
C LEU A 14 -7.26 15.69 -2.79
N PHE A 15 -7.52 16.31 -3.94
CA PHE A 15 -6.47 16.57 -4.92
C PHE A 15 -5.50 17.66 -4.44
N ILE A 16 -5.99 18.82 -4.01
CA ILE A 16 -5.12 19.91 -3.54
C ILE A 16 -4.27 19.48 -2.32
N PRO A 17 -4.85 18.93 -1.24
CA PRO A 17 -4.05 18.44 -0.11
C PRO A 17 -3.08 17.32 -0.50
N GLY A 18 -3.50 16.39 -1.36
CA GLY A 18 -2.62 15.33 -1.85
C GLY A 18 -1.44 15.88 -2.64
N LEU A 19 -1.65 16.91 -3.46
CA LEU A 19 -0.60 17.61 -4.19
C LEU A 19 0.36 18.34 -3.23
N VAL A 20 -0.19 19.01 -2.21
CA VAL A 20 0.60 19.67 -1.16
C VAL A 20 1.49 18.65 -0.45
N ILE A 21 0.95 17.50 -0.02
CA ILE A 21 1.74 16.44 0.61
C ILE A 21 2.84 15.94 -0.34
N VAL A 22 2.55 15.71 -1.62
CA VAL A 22 3.56 15.27 -2.60
C VAL A 22 4.67 16.31 -2.77
N ILE A 23 4.34 17.61 -2.83
CA ILE A 23 5.34 18.68 -2.94
C ILE A 23 6.21 18.71 -1.70
N PHE A 24 5.62 18.71 -0.51
CA PHE A 24 6.38 18.67 0.75
C PHE A 24 7.25 17.43 0.86
N SER A 25 6.72 16.24 0.54
CA SER A 25 7.50 15.00 0.51
C SER A 25 8.60 15.03 -0.54
N SER A 26 8.40 15.64 -1.71
CA SER A 26 9.44 15.77 -2.74
C SER A 26 10.57 16.69 -2.30
N ILE A 27 10.25 17.83 -1.69
CA ILE A 27 11.25 18.74 -1.12
C ILE A 27 11.98 18.04 0.03
N SER A 28 11.25 17.39 0.93
CA SER A 28 11.82 16.67 2.07
C SER A 28 12.70 15.51 1.59
N PHE A 29 12.31 14.75 0.58
CA PHE A 29 13.13 13.70 -0.04
C PHE A 29 14.45 14.23 -0.60
N LEU A 30 14.42 15.38 -1.28
CA LEU A 30 15.64 16.02 -1.79
C LEU A 30 16.55 16.48 -0.66
N VAL A 31 16.02 17.13 0.37
CA VAL A 31 16.81 17.60 1.52
C VAL A 31 17.38 16.41 2.30
N THR A 32 16.52 15.47 2.69
CA THR A 32 16.93 14.29 3.47
C THR A 32 17.94 13.43 2.72
N GLY A 33 17.86 13.33 1.39
CA GLY A 33 18.86 12.60 0.60
C GLY A 33 20.31 13.06 0.83
N PHE A 34 20.53 14.34 1.14
CA PHE A 34 21.88 14.87 1.43
C PHE A 34 22.20 14.93 2.92
N PHE A 35 21.19 15.01 3.79
CA PHE A 35 21.34 15.22 5.23
C PHE A 35 20.86 14.05 6.08
N ASP A 36 20.72 12.85 5.49
CA ASP A 36 20.14 11.68 6.16
C ASP A 36 20.90 11.33 7.46
N ARG A 37 22.23 11.44 7.46
CA ARG A 37 23.07 11.14 8.63
C ARG A 37 22.91 12.17 9.75
N GLU A 38 22.87 13.44 9.40
CA GLU A 38 22.67 14.55 10.33
C GLU A 38 21.28 14.48 10.97
N ILE A 39 20.28 14.14 10.18
CA ILE A 39 18.90 13.94 10.64
C ILE A 39 18.82 12.72 11.56
N ASP A 40 19.40 11.58 11.18
CA ASP A 40 19.46 10.38 12.05
C ASP A 40 20.16 10.68 13.37
N ALA A 41 21.29 11.39 13.36
CA ALA A 41 22.05 11.75 14.56
C ALA A 41 21.26 12.62 15.56
N VAL A 42 20.26 13.38 15.09
CA VAL A 42 19.37 14.17 15.94
C VAL A 42 18.17 13.35 16.39
N ILE A 43 17.47 12.69 15.45
CA ILE A 43 16.22 11.99 15.74
C ILE A 43 16.45 10.72 16.56
N SER A 44 17.50 9.96 16.30
CA SER A 44 17.80 8.72 17.02
C SER A 44 17.94 8.93 18.53
N LYS A 45 18.44 10.08 19.00
CA LYS A 45 18.52 10.44 20.43
C LYS A 45 17.17 10.45 21.14
N THR A 46 16.08 10.62 20.39
CA THR A 46 14.73 10.57 20.98
C THR A 46 14.39 9.17 21.51
N ILE A 47 15.03 8.11 21.00
CA ILE A 47 14.78 6.74 21.45
C ILE A 47 15.25 6.50 22.89
N ASP A 48 16.07 7.38 23.46
CA ASP A 48 16.51 7.24 24.85
C ASP A 48 15.38 7.50 25.86
N TYR A 49 14.32 8.20 25.44
CA TYR A 49 13.13 8.43 26.27
C TYR A 49 12.21 7.21 26.25
N PHE A 50 11.90 6.67 27.43
CA PHE A 50 11.07 5.46 27.56
C PHE A 50 9.71 5.54 26.82
N PRO A 51 8.93 6.64 26.90
CA PRO A 51 7.69 6.74 26.13
C PRO A 51 7.90 6.63 24.61
N VAL A 52 9.01 7.17 24.09
CA VAL A 52 9.36 7.09 22.67
C VAL A 52 9.71 5.66 22.28
N LYS A 53 10.41 4.89 23.13
CA LYS A 53 10.69 3.46 22.91
C LYS A 53 9.41 2.65 22.70
N ILE A 54 8.43 2.83 23.56
CA ILE A 54 7.14 2.13 23.49
C ILE A 54 6.37 2.53 22.23
N TRP A 55 6.28 3.83 21.97
CA TRP A 55 5.58 4.37 20.82
C TRP A 55 6.23 3.96 19.49
N ALA A 56 7.55 4.01 19.37
CA ALA A 56 8.27 3.62 18.17
C ALA A 56 8.13 2.11 17.91
N SER A 57 8.26 1.28 18.95
CA SER A 57 7.98 -0.17 18.87
C SER A 57 6.55 -0.43 18.42
N PHE A 58 5.57 0.32 18.95
CA PHE A 58 4.19 0.23 18.48
C PHE A 58 4.06 0.59 17.00
N MET A 59 4.69 1.68 16.54
CA MET A 59 4.62 2.10 15.15
C MET A 59 5.26 1.08 14.22
N GLU A 60 6.43 0.54 14.55
CA GLU A 60 7.08 -0.49 13.73
C GLU A 60 6.19 -1.74 13.58
N GLU A 61 5.68 -2.28 14.70
CA GLU A 61 4.76 -3.42 14.66
C GLU A 61 3.45 -3.08 13.93
N PHE A 62 2.95 -1.85 14.07
CA PHE A 62 1.74 -1.40 13.38
C PHE A 62 1.94 -1.40 11.87
N GLY A 63 3.13 -0.99 11.40
CA GLY A 63 3.50 -0.98 9.98
C GLY A 63 3.69 -2.37 9.40
N ILE A 64 3.91 -3.40 10.22
CA ILE A 64 3.97 -4.79 9.79
C ILE A 64 2.57 -5.36 9.56
N TYR A 65 1.64 -5.12 10.50
CA TYR A 65 0.37 -5.85 10.49
C TYR A 65 -0.79 -5.11 9.82
N ASN A 66 -0.86 -3.77 9.91
CA ASN A 66 -2.06 -2.99 9.60
C ASN A 66 -2.70 -3.25 8.22
N MET A 67 -1.90 -3.60 7.21
CA MET A 67 -2.34 -3.80 5.84
C MET A 67 -3.40 -4.90 5.71
N MET A 68 -3.29 -5.98 6.51
CA MET A 68 -4.13 -7.17 6.37
C MET A 68 -5.62 -6.85 6.50
N CYS A 69 -5.98 -5.97 7.44
CA CYS A 69 -7.36 -5.56 7.68
C CYS A 69 -7.98 -4.84 6.47
N PHE A 70 -7.22 -3.99 5.80
CA PHE A 70 -7.70 -3.25 4.64
C PHE A 70 -7.85 -4.15 3.42
N VAL A 71 -6.89 -5.07 3.21
CA VAL A 71 -7.01 -6.11 2.18
C VAL A 71 -8.25 -6.97 2.42
N PHE A 72 -8.51 -7.36 3.68
CA PHE A 72 -9.73 -8.08 4.04
C PHE A 72 -11.00 -7.29 3.69
N ILE A 73 -11.08 -5.99 4.01
CA ILE A 73 -12.27 -5.20 3.65
C ILE A 73 -12.45 -5.11 2.12
N LEU A 74 -11.38 -4.83 1.37
CA LEU A 74 -11.44 -4.70 -0.09
C LEU A 74 -11.83 -6.02 -0.77
N LEU A 75 -11.22 -7.13 -0.38
CA LEU A 75 -11.57 -8.45 -0.90
C LEU A 75 -12.99 -8.85 -0.49
N GLY A 76 -13.43 -8.49 0.71
CA GLY A 76 -14.80 -8.71 1.17
C GLY A 76 -15.83 -7.96 0.31
N VAL A 77 -15.55 -6.71 -0.11
CA VAL A 77 -16.40 -5.98 -1.06
C VAL A 77 -16.50 -6.71 -2.40
N ILE A 78 -15.37 -7.20 -2.92
CA ILE A 78 -15.33 -7.97 -4.17
C ILE A 78 -16.15 -9.25 -4.02
N TRP A 79 -15.92 -10.00 -2.95
CA TRP A 79 -16.61 -11.25 -2.65
C TRP A 79 -18.12 -11.08 -2.51
N GLU A 80 -18.57 -10.12 -1.70
CA GLU A 80 -19.99 -9.80 -1.52
C GLU A 80 -20.67 -9.39 -2.83
N THR A 81 -19.95 -8.62 -3.66
CA THR A 81 -20.46 -8.24 -4.98
C THR A 81 -20.60 -9.46 -5.90
N ILE A 82 -19.61 -10.36 -5.93
CA ILE A 82 -19.67 -11.60 -6.73
C ILE A 82 -20.82 -12.48 -6.26
N PHE A 83 -20.97 -12.65 -4.95
CA PHE A 83 -22.05 -13.43 -4.37
C PHE A 83 -23.42 -12.85 -4.69
N PHE A 84 -23.58 -11.53 -4.56
CA PHE A 84 -24.81 -10.81 -4.96
C PHE A 84 -25.14 -11.01 -6.44
N TYR A 85 -24.14 -10.90 -7.32
CA TYR A 85 -24.31 -11.12 -8.76
C TYR A 85 -24.80 -12.55 -9.05
N GLN A 86 -24.15 -13.55 -8.46
CA GLN A 86 -24.53 -14.96 -8.65
C GLN A 86 -25.92 -15.27 -8.10
N LYS A 87 -26.32 -14.67 -6.97
CA LYS A 87 -27.67 -14.82 -6.43
C LYS A 87 -28.75 -14.26 -7.35
N LYS A 88 -28.50 -13.12 -8.00
CA LYS A 88 -29.49 -12.41 -8.82
C LYS A 88 -29.53 -12.88 -10.28
N PHE A 89 -28.38 -13.25 -10.85
CA PHE A 89 -28.22 -13.54 -12.28
C PHE A 89 -27.60 -14.92 -12.58
N GLY A 90 -27.18 -15.66 -11.56
CA GLY A 90 -26.58 -16.97 -11.74
C GLY A 90 -27.58 -17.99 -12.28
N LYS A 91 -27.20 -18.69 -13.35
CA LYS A 91 -28.02 -19.75 -13.95
C LYS A 91 -28.16 -20.98 -13.04
N LYS A 92 -27.14 -21.24 -12.21
CA LYS A 92 -27.09 -22.39 -11.30
C LYS A 92 -27.66 -22.01 -9.94
N GLN A 93 -28.65 -22.76 -9.45
CA GLN A 93 -29.25 -22.52 -8.13
C GLN A 93 -28.31 -22.83 -6.96
N PHE A 94 -27.14 -23.45 -7.20
CA PHE A 94 -26.20 -23.84 -6.15
C PHE A 94 -25.88 -22.69 -5.18
N ILE A 95 -25.51 -21.51 -5.67
CA ILE A 95 -25.16 -20.37 -4.80
C ILE A 95 -26.39 -19.80 -4.08
N LYS A 96 -27.56 -19.83 -4.73
CA LYS A 96 -28.84 -19.41 -4.13
C LYS A 96 -29.22 -20.32 -2.94
N ASN A 97 -28.94 -21.62 -3.08
CA ASN A 97 -29.27 -22.66 -2.10
C ASN A 97 -28.19 -22.79 -1.01
N ASN A 98 -26.95 -22.43 -1.30
CA ASN A 98 -25.81 -22.55 -0.39
C ASN A 98 -25.32 -21.18 0.12
N GLN A 99 -26.18 -20.46 0.86
CA GLN A 99 -25.83 -19.13 1.36
C GLN A 99 -24.67 -19.14 2.36
N TRP A 100 -24.42 -20.28 3.00
CA TRP A 100 -23.28 -20.47 3.90
C TRP A 100 -21.93 -20.18 3.22
N MET A 101 -21.83 -20.32 1.89
CA MET A 101 -20.60 -20.05 1.14
C MET A 101 -20.06 -18.64 1.33
N VAL A 102 -20.93 -17.66 1.57
CA VAL A 102 -20.47 -16.28 1.79
C VAL A 102 -19.66 -16.17 3.08
N TYR A 103 -19.97 -16.99 4.08
CA TYR A 103 -19.28 -17.04 5.37
C TYR A 103 -17.92 -17.72 5.30
N ILE A 104 -17.64 -18.55 4.28
CA ILE A 104 -16.33 -19.19 4.09
C ILE A 104 -15.24 -18.13 4.01
N TYR A 105 -15.45 -17.07 3.24
CA TYR A 105 -14.49 -15.99 3.10
C TYR A 105 -14.14 -15.36 4.45
N TYR A 106 -15.16 -15.06 5.26
CA TYR A 106 -14.98 -14.46 6.57
C TYR A 106 -14.32 -15.42 7.55
N ALA A 107 -14.75 -16.69 7.57
CA ALA A 107 -14.15 -17.73 8.40
C ALA A 107 -12.67 -17.92 8.07
N LEU A 108 -12.31 -18.03 6.79
CA LEU A 108 -10.91 -18.12 6.36
C LEU A 108 -10.11 -16.88 6.77
N GLY A 109 -10.66 -15.68 6.61
CA GLY A 109 -10.03 -14.44 7.06
C GLY A 109 -9.73 -14.45 8.55
N PHE A 110 -10.69 -14.86 9.39
CA PHE A 110 -10.49 -14.98 10.84
C PHE A 110 -9.52 -16.09 11.21
N ILE A 111 -9.54 -17.24 10.54
CA ILE A 111 -8.58 -18.33 10.76
C ILE A 111 -7.15 -17.86 10.46
N ILE A 112 -6.95 -17.19 9.32
CA ILE A 112 -5.65 -16.60 8.94
C ILE A 112 -5.22 -15.56 9.98
N TRP A 113 -6.14 -14.71 10.44
CA TRP A 113 -5.83 -13.73 11.49
C TRP A 113 -5.40 -14.41 12.80
N VAL A 114 -6.15 -15.41 13.29
CA VAL A 114 -5.81 -16.18 14.51
C VAL A 114 -4.45 -16.84 14.36
N ALA A 115 -4.19 -17.51 13.23
CA ALA A 115 -2.91 -18.14 12.96
C ALA A 115 -1.77 -17.11 12.97
N SER A 116 -1.96 -15.96 12.30
CA SER A 116 -0.98 -14.87 12.27
C SER A 116 -0.69 -14.31 13.66
N MET A 117 -1.72 -14.15 14.50
CA MET A 117 -1.58 -13.66 15.87
C MET A 117 -0.82 -14.67 16.73
N ALA A 118 -1.20 -15.95 16.68
CA ALA A 118 -0.53 -16.99 17.45
C ALA A 118 0.95 -17.11 17.08
N ILE A 119 1.28 -17.08 15.78
CA ILE A 119 2.66 -17.09 15.29
C ILE A 119 3.41 -15.84 15.76
N ALA A 120 2.84 -14.64 15.58
CA ALA A 120 3.48 -13.38 15.95
C ALA A 120 3.76 -13.28 17.45
N VAL A 121 2.81 -13.66 18.30
CA VAL A 121 2.96 -13.62 19.76
C VAL A 121 3.97 -14.65 20.25
N LYS A 122 3.90 -15.89 19.74
CA LYS A 122 4.89 -16.93 20.07
C LYS A 122 6.29 -16.48 19.67
N ALA A 123 6.45 -16.03 18.43
CA ALA A 123 7.72 -15.54 17.92
C ALA A 123 8.22 -14.32 18.71
N GLY A 124 7.33 -13.41 19.12
CA GLY A 124 7.68 -12.22 19.90
C GLY A 124 8.32 -12.55 21.24
N PHE A 125 7.74 -13.47 22.02
CA PHE A 125 8.29 -13.85 23.33
C PHE A 125 9.53 -14.74 23.26
N SER A 126 9.72 -15.48 22.16
CA SER A 126 10.90 -16.33 21.96
C SER A 126 11.95 -15.71 21.04
N ARG A 127 11.79 -14.43 20.65
CA ARG A 127 12.71 -13.80 19.70
C ARG A 127 14.05 -13.52 20.37
N ASP A 128 15.09 -13.94 19.70
CA ASP A 128 16.45 -13.50 19.95
C ASP A 128 16.94 -12.81 18.68
N PHE A 129 17.35 -11.55 18.81
CA PHE A 129 17.95 -10.79 17.72
C PHE A 129 19.48 -10.94 17.70
N GLY A 130 20.05 -11.95 18.37
CA GLY A 130 21.49 -12.05 18.59
C GLY A 130 21.99 -11.19 19.73
N TYR A 131 21.12 -10.77 20.65
CA TYR A 131 21.50 -10.02 21.86
C TYR A 131 21.10 -10.76 23.15
N GLY A 132 20.74 -12.03 23.01
CA GLY A 132 20.16 -12.84 24.06
C GLY A 132 18.63 -12.83 24.00
N PRO A 133 17.98 -13.93 24.44
CA PRO A 133 16.52 -14.03 24.39
C PRO A 133 15.83 -12.92 25.18
N GLY A 134 14.87 -12.25 24.56
CA GLY A 134 14.04 -11.25 25.22
C GLY A 134 14.61 -9.82 25.25
N ASN A 135 15.73 -9.57 24.58
CA ASN A 135 16.31 -8.23 24.43
C ASN A 135 15.92 -7.60 23.07
N ASP A 136 15.42 -6.36 23.09
CA ASP A 136 15.14 -5.59 21.88
C ASP A 136 16.30 -4.63 21.56
N PRO A 137 17.10 -4.89 20.51
CA PRO A 137 18.28 -4.10 20.19
C PRO A 137 17.99 -2.72 19.60
N TYR A 138 16.76 -2.50 19.11
CA TYR A 138 16.37 -1.21 18.54
C TYR A 138 15.98 -0.19 19.61
N THR A 139 15.51 -0.68 20.76
CA THR A 139 14.99 0.17 21.84
C THR A 139 15.75 0.00 23.16
N PHE A 140 16.65 -0.98 23.25
CA PHE A 140 17.41 -1.29 24.48
C PHE A 140 16.50 -1.46 25.70
N ILE A 141 15.39 -2.17 25.51
CA ILE A 141 14.46 -2.61 26.57
C ILE A 141 14.06 -4.06 26.31
N SER A 142 13.27 -4.63 27.23
CA SER A 142 12.76 -5.98 27.08
C SER A 142 11.80 -6.10 25.88
N GLN A 143 12.00 -7.12 25.06
CA GLN A 143 11.19 -7.52 23.91
C GLN A 143 9.70 -7.75 24.24
N LYS A 144 9.36 -7.96 25.52
CA LYS A 144 7.97 -8.04 25.99
C LYS A 144 7.16 -6.79 25.62
N TYR A 145 7.76 -5.59 25.65
CA TYR A 145 7.05 -4.35 25.32
C TYR A 145 6.62 -4.30 23.85
N ARG A 146 7.53 -4.70 22.94
CA ARG A 146 7.22 -4.88 21.52
C ARG A 146 6.13 -5.94 21.32
N THR A 147 6.21 -7.06 22.03
CA THR A 147 5.21 -8.12 21.97
C THR A 147 3.83 -7.65 22.47
N TYR A 148 3.78 -6.85 23.54
CA TYR A 148 2.54 -6.22 24.01
C TYR A 148 1.96 -5.25 22.97
N SER A 149 2.80 -4.46 22.30
CA SER A 149 2.38 -3.64 21.16
C SER A 149 1.78 -4.51 20.05
N THR A 150 2.42 -5.62 19.67
CA THR A 150 1.90 -6.58 18.69
C THR A 150 0.53 -7.12 19.10
N ILE A 151 0.36 -7.54 20.36
CA ILE A 151 -0.94 -8.03 20.87
C ILE A 151 -2.00 -6.95 20.76
N PHE A 152 -1.69 -5.73 21.21
CA PHE A 152 -2.63 -4.61 21.15
C PHE A 152 -3.04 -4.27 19.71
N ILE A 153 -2.09 -4.24 18.78
CA ILE A 153 -2.35 -4.05 17.35
C ILE A 153 -3.25 -5.16 16.82
N LYS A 154 -2.98 -6.42 17.16
CA LYS A 154 -3.81 -7.55 16.74
C LYS A 154 -5.25 -7.42 17.24
N ILE A 155 -5.46 -6.95 18.47
CA ILE A 155 -6.80 -6.67 18.99
C ILE A 155 -7.50 -5.56 18.17
N LEU A 156 -6.79 -4.48 17.83
CA LEU A 156 -7.34 -3.42 16.97
C LEU A 156 -7.68 -3.95 15.57
N GLU A 157 -6.81 -4.78 14.99
CA GLU A 157 -7.04 -5.46 13.72
C GLU A 157 -8.32 -6.30 13.75
N LEU A 158 -8.49 -7.12 14.79
CA LEU A 158 -9.70 -7.93 14.99
C LEU A 158 -10.94 -7.05 15.05
N GLY A 159 -10.89 -5.94 15.80
CA GLY A 159 -11.97 -4.97 15.87
C GLY A 159 -12.38 -4.44 14.49
N VAL A 160 -11.39 -4.01 13.69
CA VAL A 160 -11.63 -3.55 12.31
C VAL A 160 -12.19 -4.65 11.42
N MET A 161 -11.69 -5.88 11.53
CA MET A 161 -12.19 -7.03 10.75
C MET A 161 -13.62 -7.41 11.15
N ILE A 162 -13.98 -7.40 12.43
CA ILE A 162 -15.35 -7.64 12.91
C ILE A 162 -16.28 -6.55 12.40
N VAL A 163 -15.91 -5.27 12.56
CA VAL A 163 -16.71 -4.15 12.04
C VAL A 163 -16.87 -4.27 10.52
N GLY A 164 -15.78 -4.60 9.81
CA GLY A 164 -15.78 -4.83 8.37
C GLY A 164 -16.73 -5.95 7.96
N PHE A 165 -16.65 -7.12 8.63
CA PHE A 165 -17.57 -8.23 8.42
C PHE A 165 -19.03 -7.81 8.64
N VAL A 166 -19.34 -7.18 9.77
CA VAL A 166 -20.71 -6.78 10.12
C VAL A 166 -21.26 -5.79 9.09
N VAL A 167 -20.47 -4.77 8.73
CA VAL A 167 -20.87 -3.77 7.74
C VAL A 167 -21.04 -4.42 6.36
N LEU A 168 -20.12 -5.28 5.94
CA LEU A 168 -20.17 -5.91 4.62
C LEU A 168 -21.35 -6.88 4.50
N ARG A 169 -21.48 -7.81 5.45
CA ARG A 169 -22.47 -8.88 5.41
C ARG A 169 -23.90 -8.38 5.66
N PHE A 170 -24.07 -7.49 6.63
CA PHE A 170 -25.42 -7.12 7.09
C PHE A 170 -25.93 -5.78 6.53
N LYS A 171 -25.03 -4.87 6.12
CA LYS A 171 -25.42 -3.58 5.53
C LYS A 171 -25.13 -3.52 4.04
N PHE A 172 -23.89 -3.75 3.62
CA PHE A 172 -23.47 -3.62 2.23
C PHE A 172 -24.16 -4.64 1.32
N ALA A 173 -24.19 -5.92 1.70
CA ALA A 173 -24.78 -7.00 0.89
C ALA A 173 -26.29 -6.84 0.61
N LYS A 174 -26.99 -6.02 1.39
CA LYS A 174 -28.41 -5.71 1.21
C LYS A 174 -28.68 -4.53 0.27
N ARG A 175 -27.62 -3.83 -0.15
CA ARG A 175 -27.77 -2.67 -1.03
C ARG A 175 -28.18 -3.11 -2.43
N GLU A 176 -29.11 -2.40 -3.03
CA GLU A 176 -29.55 -2.67 -4.41
C GLU A 176 -28.61 -2.09 -5.46
N ASP A 177 -27.81 -1.09 -5.06
CA ASP A 177 -26.90 -0.36 -5.93
C ASP A 177 -25.50 -0.98 -6.04
N ILE A 178 -25.25 -2.17 -5.46
CA ILE A 178 -23.91 -2.79 -5.40
C ILE A 178 -23.28 -2.93 -6.79
N LEU A 179 -24.04 -3.52 -7.72
CA LEU A 179 -23.60 -3.75 -9.10
C LEU A 179 -23.64 -2.48 -9.92
N LEU A 180 -24.66 -1.64 -9.70
CA LEU A 180 -24.90 -0.41 -10.43
C LEU A 180 -23.79 0.62 -10.18
N ASN A 181 -23.35 0.74 -8.92
CA ASN A 181 -22.24 1.59 -8.52
C ASN A 181 -20.89 0.87 -8.56
N GLU A 182 -20.83 -0.38 -8.98
CA GLU A 182 -19.59 -1.10 -9.29
C GLU A 182 -18.53 -1.01 -8.19
N TYR A 183 -18.95 -1.27 -6.94
CA TYR A 183 -18.07 -1.20 -5.77
C TYR A 183 -16.89 -2.17 -5.88
N TRP A 184 -17.08 -3.35 -6.50
CA TRP A 184 -16.01 -4.31 -6.78
C TRP A 184 -14.87 -3.73 -7.64
N THR A 185 -15.19 -2.88 -8.62
CA THR A 185 -14.15 -2.24 -9.46
C THR A 185 -13.35 -1.24 -8.65
N ASP A 186 -13.99 -0.56 -7.69
CA ASP A 186 -13.28 0.38 -6.83
C ASP A 186 -12.44 -0.35 -5.76
N ALA A 187 -12.96 -1.43 -5.18
CA ALA A 187 -12.20 -2.29 -4.29
C ALA A 187 -10.93 -2.83 -4.98
N LEU A 188 -11.06 -3.27 -6.23
CA LEU A 188 -9.94 -3.74 -7.04
C LEU A 188 -8.90 -2.66 -7.29
N LYS A 189 -9.28 -1.37 -7.39
CA LYS A 189 -8.29 -0.27 -7.46
C LYS A 189 -7.49 -0.15 -6.17
N GLY A 190 -8.14 -0.29 -5.01
CA GLY A 190 -7.45 -0.36 -3.73
C GLY A 190 -6.44 -1.49 -3.70
N CYS A 191 -6.83 -2.70 -4.12
CA CYS A 191 -5.92 -3.85 -4.20
C CYS A 191 -4.76 -3.60 -5.18
N VAL A 192 -5.03 -3.13 -6.40
CA VAL A 192 -4.00 -2.83 -7.41
C VAL A 192 -3.03 -1.75 -6.92
N TRP A 193 -3.54 -0.75 -6.20
CA TRP A 193 -2.72 0.30 -5.62
C TRP A 193 -1.73 -0.26 -4.59
N ILE A 194 -2.19 -1.14 -3.69
CA ILE A 194 -1.32 -1.85 -2.74
C ILE A 194 -0.27 -2.67 -3.49
N VAL A 195 -0.67 -3.44 -4.50
CA VAL A 195 0.26 -4.26 -5.30
C VAL A 195 1.33 -3.39 -5.99
N PHE A 196 0.96 -2.26 -6.60
CA PHE A 196 1.93 -1.36 -7.22
C PHE A 196 2.95 -0.80 -6.23
N MET A 197 2.52 -0.42 -5.02
CA MET A 197 3.43 0.03 -3.98
C MET A 197 4.44 -1.06 -3.61
N TYR A 198 3.97 -2.29 -3.36
CA TYR A 198 4.85 -3.39 -2.96
C TYR A 198 5.76 -3.90 -4.08
N ILE A 199 5.36 -3.78 -5.36
CA ILE A 199 6.28 -4.05 -6.47
C ILE A 199 7.48 -3.10 -6.40
N VAL A 200 7.26 -1.80 -6.14
CA VAL A 200 8.37 -0.84 -5.98
C VAL A 200 9.20 -1.16 -4.74
N VAL A 201 8.58 -1.53 -3.62
CA VAL A 201 9.32 -1.92 -2.41
C VAL A 201 10.22 -3.12 -2.66
N VAL A 202 9.71 -4.19 -3.27
CA VAL A 202 10.50 -5.39 -3.56
C VAL A 202 11.62 -5.06 -4.54
N LEU A 203 11.31 -4.40 -5.67
CA LEU A 203 12.32 -4.08 -6.67
C LEU A 203 13.37 -3.12 -6.10
N GLY A 204 12.97 -2.09 -5.36
CA GLY A 204 13.88 -1.13 -4.77
C GLY A 204 14.81 -1.78 -3.75
N LYS A 205 14.28 -2.60 -2.83
CA LYS A 205 15.10 -3.31 -1.84
C LYS A 205 16.16 -4.18 -2.50
N MET A 206 15.77 -4.96 -3.52
CA MET A 206 16.71 -5.82 -4.26
C MET A 206 17.74 -5.01 -5.06
N SER A 207 17.32 -3.88 -5.62
CA SER A 207 18.15 -3.08 -6.51
C SER A 207 19.19 -2.25 -5.76
N PHE A 208 18.77 -1.58 -4.69
CA PHE A 208 19.60 -0.60 -4.02
C PHE A 208 20.44 -1.20 -2.90
N GLY A 209 19.92 -2.19 -2.16
CA GLY A 209 20.62 -2.79 -1.01
C GLY A 209 21.27 -1.75 -0.08
N ARG A 210 20.57 -0.63 0.10
CA ARG A 210 21.00 0.46 0.95
C ARG A 210 20.91 0.00 2.42
N PRO A 211 21.95 0.24 3.24
CA PRO A 211 22.04 -0.26 4.60
C PRO A 211 21.27 0.60 5.60
N TYR A 212 20.64 -0.07 6.56
CA TYR A 212 19.86 0.56 7.63
C TYR A 212 20.70 1.53 8.47
N PRO A 213 20.12 2.64 8.97
CA PRO A 213 20.84 3.54 9.87
C PRO A 213 21.42 2.86 11.11
N TYR A 214 20.69 1.87 11.65
CA TYR A 214 21.14 1.06 12.79
C TYR A 214 22.49 0.37 12.56
N THR A 215 22.73 -0.14 11.35
CA THR A 215 23.93 -0.92 11.02
C THR A 215 25.11 -0.04 10.58
N VAL A 216 24.82 1.18 10.12
CA VAL A 216 25.86 2.16 9.75
C VAL A 216 26.60 2.69 10.99
N ASP A 217 25.95 2.63 12.14
CA ASP A 217 26.50 3.05 13.43
C ASP A 217 26.31 1.93 14.47
N PHE A 218 26.65 0.72 14.02
CA PHE A 218 26.47 -0.50 14.76
C PHE A 218 27.38 -0.59 15.99
N GLU A 219 28.62 -0.11 15.89
CA GLU A 219 29.59 -0.09 17.00
C GLU A 219 29.06 0.66 18.23
N ASN A 220 28.38 1.80 18.02
CA ASN A 220 27.74 2.52 19.11
C ASN A 220 26.58 1.73 19.73
N SER A 221 25.83 0.99 18.90
CA SER A 221 24.75 0.12 19.36
C SER A 221 25.28 -1.08 20.15
N LEU A 222 26.39 -1.68 19.71
CA LEU A 222 27.10 -2.73 20.42
C LEU A 222 27.65 -2.26 21.77
N ARG A 223 28.26 -1.07 21.82
CA ARG A 223 28.73 -0.49 23.08
C ARG A 223 27.60 -0.38 24.10
N ARG A 224 26.44 0.16 23.68
CA ARG A 224 25.25 0.26 24.54
C ARG A 224 24.72 -1.09 25.00
N ALA A 225 24.76 -2.11 24.14
CA ALA A 225 24.37 -3.47 24.49
C ALA A 225 25.30 -4.04 25.57
N HIS A 226 26.62 -3.89 25.41
CA HIS A 226 27.61 -4.33 26.39
C HIS A 226 27.48 -3.59 27.73
N GLU A 227 27.24 -2.28 27.71
CA GLU A 227 26.95 -1.48 28.92
C GLU A 227 25.67 -1.97 29.64
N SER A 228 24.73 -2.55 28.90
CA SER A 228 23.49 -3.16 29.43
C SER A 228 23.68 -4.63 29.87
N GLY A 229 24.90 -5.17 29.78
CA GLY A 229 25.24 -6.55 30.11
C GLY A 229 24.81 -7.57 29.07
N TRP A 230 24.50 -7.15 27.83
CA TRP A 230 24.07 -8.05 26.75
C TRP A 230 25.28 -8.53 25.95
N THR A 231 25.22 -9.76 25.46
CA THR A 231 26.24 -10.34 24.58
C THR A 231 25.70 -10.41 23.16
N TYR A 232 26.46 -9.91 22.19
CA TYR A 232 26.11 -10.01 20.79
C TYR A 232 26.55 -11.36 20.21
N THR A 233 25.68 -12.00 19.40
CA THR A 233 25.90 -13.33 18.81
C THR A 233 25.43 -13.32 17.34
N PRO A 234 26.34 -13.10 16.38
CA PRO A 234 26.00 -12.91 14.97
C PRO A 234 25.33 -14.12 14.31
N GLU A 235 25.52 -15.33 14.86
CA GLU A 235 24.88 -16.57 14.40
C GLU A 235 23.37 -16.56 14.63
N THR A 236 22.91 -15.83 15.65
CA THR A 236 21.49 -15.72 16.01
C THR A 236 20.85 -14.47 15.39
N GLY A 237 21.61 -13.38 15.24
CA GLY A 237 21.16 -12.19 14.53
C GLY A 237 22.32 -11.37 13.99
N TYR A 238 22.33 -11.17 12.67
CA TYR A 238 23.42 -10.50 11.96
C TYR A 238 23.06 -9.04 11.66
N PHE A 239 23.85 -8.09 12.19
CA PHE A 239 23.59 -6.65 12.07
C PHE A 239 24.79 -5.85 11.55
N GLY A 240 26.03 -6.25 11.89
CA GLY A 240 27.23 -5.57 11.40
C GLY A 240 27.82 -6.21 10.14
N THR A 241 29.08 -5.90 9.87
CA THR A 241 29.90 -6.52 8.83
C THR A 241 31.23 -7.03 9.41
N GLY A 242 32.06 -7.64 8.56
CA GLY A 242 33.35 -8.21 8.93
C GLY A 242 33.26 -9.67 9.39
N PRO A 243 34.41 -10.30 9.70
CA PRO A 243 34.49 -11.73 10.03
C PRO A 243 33.70 -12.14 11.28
N ASP A 244 33.48 -11.20 12.19
CA ASP A 244 32.78 -11.37 13.47
C ASP A 244 31.42 -10.66 13.49
N GLY A 245 31.03 -10.00 12.38
CA GLY A 245 29.77 -9.27 12.26
C GLY A 245 29.65 -8.05 13.18
N THR A 246 30.76 -7.51 13.72
CA THR A 246 30.74 -6.40 14.69
C THR A 246 31.01 -5.03 14.10
N SER A 247 31.51 -4.98 12.86
CA SER A 247 31.93 -3.71 12.24
C SER A 247 30.73 -2.94 11.66
N ASN A 248 30.87 -1.62 11.53
CA ASN A 248 29.88 -0.77 10.86
C ASN A 248 29.76 -1.12 9.37
N VAL A 249 28.54 -1.05 8.84
CA VAL A 249 28.32 -1.08 7.39
C VAL A 249 28.54 0.32 6.82
N ASP A 250 29.19 0.42 5.66
CA ASP A 250 29.40 1.72 5.01
C ASP A 250 28.07 2.38 4.63
N TYR A 251 27.94 3.68 4.94
CA TYR A 251 26.78 4.45 4.51
C TYR A 251 26.71 4.55 2.98
N LEU A 252 25.52 4.29 2.42
CA LEU A 252 25.23 4.55 1.02
C LEU A 252 24.05 5.51 0.87
N PRO A 253 24.18 6.58 0.08
CA PRO A 253 23.04 7.43 -0.26
C PRO A 253 22.08 6.71 -1.21
N TRP A 254 20.80 7.10 -1.20
CA TRP A 254 19.75 6.39 -1.94
C TRP A 254 19.96 6.33 -3.45
N TRP A 255 20.75 7.23 -4.04
CA TRP A 255 21.02 7.24 -5.49
C TRP A 255 22.20 6.36 -5.92
N ILE A 256 22.85 5.66 -4.99
CA ILE A 256 23.95 4.73 -5.28
C ILE A 256 23.46 3.29 -5.04
N PRO A 257 23.13 2.53 -6.09
CA PRO A 257 22.80 1.12 -5.94
C PRO A 257 24.01 0.30 -5.45
N ASN A 258 23.83 -0.49 -4.40
CA ASN A 258 24.86 -1.36 -3.83
C ASN A 258 25.07 -2.62 -4.69
N ASP A 259 26.08 -2.59 -5.56
CA ASP A 259 26.56 -3.76 -6.32
C ASP A 259 25.45 -4.51 -7.10
N PHE A 260 24.44 -3.78 -7.62
CA PHE A 260 23.22 -4.29 -8.26
C PHE A 260 23.43 -5.56 -9.12
N PHE A 261 24.32 -5.49 -10.12
CA PHE A 261 24.53 -6.59 -11.06
C PHE A 261 25.24 -7.79 -10.43
N LYS A 262 26.17 -7.55 -9.49
CA LYS A 262 26.87 -8.63 -8.78
C LYS A 262 25.93 -9.39 -7.85
N ASN A 263 24.96 -8.68 -7.29
CA ASN A 263 23.99 -9.23 -6.33
C ASN A 263 22.80 -9.91 -6.99
N PHE A 264 22.61 -9.81 -8.30
CA PHE A 264 21.48 -10.43 -9.01
C PHE A 264 21.32 -11.93 -8.71
N LYS A 265 22.43 -12.66 -8.56
CA LYS A 265 22.45 -14.09 -8.17
C LYS A 265 21.90 -14.36 -6.76
N ASN A 266 21.90 -13.35 -5.90
CA ASN A 266 21.51 -13.44 -4.49
C ASN A 266 20.11 -12.84 -4.21
N TRP A 267 19.41 -12.29 -5.22
CA TRP A 267 18.10 -11.64 -5.04
C TRP A 267 17.04 -12.54 -4.39
N PHE A 268 17.11 -13.85 -4.68
CA PHE A 268 16.17 -14.84 -4.14
C PHE A 268 16.80 -15.75 -3.08
N VAL A 269 17.97 -15.37 -2.56
CA VAL A 269 18.69 -16.10 -1.52
C VAL A 269 18.37 -15.47 -0.17
N PHE A 270 17.69 -16.23 0.70
CA PHE A 270 17.22 -15.74 2.01
C PHE A 270 18.35 -15.61 3.05
N ASN A 271 19.46 -16.31 2.87
CA ASN A 271 20.68 -16.22 3.70
C ASN A 271 21.79 -15.43 3.00
N ALA A 272 21.44 -14.32 2.33
CA ALA A 272 22.41 -13.53 1.58
C ALA A 272 23.54 -12.97 2.46
N PHE A 273 23.29 -12.71 3.75
CA PHE A 273 24.29 -12.22 4.71
C PHE A 273 25.47 -13.19 4.90
N GLU A 274 25.27 -14.50 4.77
CA GLU A 274 26.34 -15.50 4.85
C GLU A 274 27.29 -15.46 3.65
N LYS A 275 26.88 -14.82 2.56
CA LYS A 275 27.57 -14.81 1.27
C LYS A 275 28.05 -13.41 0.87
N ASP A 276 27.74 -12.41 1.68
CA ASP A 276 27.91 -11.01 1.34
C ASP A 276 28.43 -10.20 2.54
N ASN A 277 29.70 -9.79 2.41
CA ASN A 277 30.37 -8.97 3.40
C ASN A 277 30.27 -7.47 3.08
N ASN A 278 29.59 -7.07 1.99
CA ASN A 278 29.48 -5.66 1.59
C ASN A 278 28.21 -4.96 2.13
N GLY A 279 27.36 -5.69 2.86
CA GLY A 279 26.15 -5.15 3.49
C GLY A 279 24.92 -5.04 2.59
N TRP A 280 24.94 -5.53 1.34
CA TRP A 280 23.76 -5.50 0.45
C TRP A 280 22.59 -6.34 0.97
N TRP A 281 22.83 -7.37 1.77
CA TRP A 281 21.77 -8.13 2.46
C TRP A 281 20.86 -7.24 3.32
N ASN A 282 21.37 -6.09 3.77
CA ASN A 282 20.74 -5.19 4.71
C ASN A 282 19.88 -4.13 4.00
N ARG A 283 18.79 -4.54 3.34
CA ARG A 283 18.06 -3.73 2.33
C ARG A 283 16.98 -2.83 2.95
N ASP A 284 17.27 -1.56 3.24
CA ASP A 284 16.30 -0.61 3.81
C ASP A 284 15.41 0.06 2.76
N PHE A 285 15.95 0.49 1.62
CA PHE A 285 15.28 1.36 0.67
C PHE A 285 14.46 0.56 -0.35
N PRO A 286 13.18 0.90 -0.59
CA PRO A 286 12.36 1.87 0.13
C PRO A 286 11.58 1.20 1.29
N SER A 287 10.92 2.03 2.11
CA SER A 287 10.24 1.57 3.32
C SER A 287 8.95 0.76 3.04
N GLY A 288 8.97 -0.50 3.45
CA GLY A 288 7.77 -1.35 3.45
C GLY A 288 6.72 -0.89 4.46
N HIS A 289 7.15 -0.43 5.65
CA HIS A 289 6.26 0.05 6.72
C HIS A 289 5.47 1.30 6.31
N THR A 290 6.11 2.24 5.63
CA THR A 290 5.43 3.43 5.09
C THR A 290 4.44 3.05 3.98
N ALA A 291 4.77 2.06 3.12
CA ALA A 291 3.86 1.56 2.10
C ALA A 291 2.64 0.83 2.72
N ALA A 292 2.87 -0.01 3.74
CA ALA A 292 1.83 -0.68 4.49
C ALA A 292 0.88 0.32 5.17
N THR A 293 1.42 1.34 5.81
CA THR A 293 0.63 2.39 6.47
C THR A 293 -0.15 3.24 5.47
N SER A 294 0.44 3.52 4.31
CA SER A 294 -0.28 4.18 3.23
C SER A 294 -1.46 3.33 2.74
N SER A 295 -1.34 2.00 2.76
CA SER A 295 -2.43 1.09 2.35
C SER A 295 -3.74 1.30 3.10
N MET A 296 -3.71 1.87 4.31
CA MET A 296 -4.92 2.24 5.06
C MET A 296 -5.84 3.19 4.25
N VAL A 297 -5.25 4.07 3.44
CA VAL A 297 -5.99 5.01 2.59
C VAL A 297 -6.69 4.29 1.42
N SER A 298 -6.35 3.03 1.12
CA SER A 298 -6.90 2.27 -0.01
C SER A 298 -8.43 2.14 0.04
N ILE A 299 -9.02 2.14 1.24
CA ILE A 299 -10.46 2.12 1.44
C ILE A 299 -11.17 3.34 0.83
N MET A 300 -10.44 4.44 0.61
CA MET A 300 -10.95 5.65 -0.03
C MET A 300 -11.53 5.41 -1.41
N PHE A 301 -11.00 4.43 -2.15
CA PHE A 301 -11.52 4.10 -3.48
C PHE A 301 -13.00 3.68 -3.42
N LEU A 302 -13.46 3.10 -2.30
CA LEU A 302 -14.85 2.70 -2.11
C LEU A 302 -15.82 3.88 -2.01
N PHE A 303 -15.35 5.08 -1.69
CA PHE A 303 -16.21 6.23 -1.48
C PHE A 303 -15.82 7.51 -2.23
N ILE A 304 -14.63 7.57 -2.83
CA ILE A 304 -14.19 8.66 -3.70
C ILE A 304 -14.38 8.24 -5.16
N ASN A 305 -15.47 8.70 -5.76
CA ASN A 305 -15.62 8.64 -7.20
C ASN A 305 -16.56 9.75 -7.70
N PRO A 306 -16.02 10.85 -8.25
CA PRO A 306 -16.82 12.00 -8.70
C PRO A 306 -17.90 11.62 -9.72
N ASN A 307 -17.66 10.55 -10.50
CA ASN A 307 -18.60 10.11 -11.52
C ASN A 307 -19.79 9.34 -10.92
N LYS A 308 -19.63 8.74 -9.72
CA LYS A 308 -20.63 7.83 -9.14
C LYS A 308 -21.62 8.52 -8.18
N LYS A 309 -21.67 9.86 -8.16
CA LYS A 309 -22.57 10.69 -7.31
C LYS A 309 -22.61 10.25 -5.83
N ARG A 310 -21.53 9.66 -5.31
CA ARG A 310 -21.46 9.19 -3.91
C ARG A 310 -21.26 10.39 -3.00
N LYS A 311 -21.99 10.44 -1.88
CA LYS A 311 -21.81 11.50 -0.87
C LYS A 311 -20.48 11.29 -0.13
N LEU A 312 -19.55 12.23 -0.33
CA LEU A 312 -18.34 12.37 0.48
C LEU A 312 -18.71 13.12 1.77
N THR A 313 -18.78 12.37 2.87
CA THR A 313 -19.12 12.88 4.20
C THR A 313 -17.87 13.32 4.96
N TRP A 314 -18.03 14.17 5.97
CA TRP A 314 -16.90 14.71 6.75
C TRP A 314 -16.06 13.60 7.41
N TYR A 315 -16.67 12.54 7.93
CA TYR A 315 -15.93 11.45 8.60
C TYR A 315 -15.05 10.63 7.62
N LYS A 316 -15.43 10.57 6.34
CA LYS A 316 -14.62 9.92 5.29
C LYS A 316 -13.38 10.74 4.96
N LEU A 317 -13.53 12.07 4.94
CA LEU A 317 -12.42 13.00 4.80
C LEU A 317 -11.53 12.96 6.03
N ALA A 318 -12.13 13.05 7.22
CA ALA A 318 -11.42 12.99 8.51
C ALA A 318 -10.56 11.74 8.62
N TYR A 319 -11.05 10.58 8.18
CA TYR A 319 -10.24 9.35 8.12
C TYR A 319 -8.99 9.49 7.24
N ILE A 320 -9.12 10.03 6.02
CA ILE A 320 -7.99 10.19 5.10
C ILE A 320 -6.95 11.16 5.68
N TYR A 321 -7.41 12.29 6.23
CA TYR A 321 -6.54 13.25 6.87
C TYR A 321 -5.89 12.70 8.12
N PHE A 322 -6.62 11.94 8.94
CA PHE A 322 -6.07 11.28 10.12
C PHE A 322 -4.92 10.33 9.73
N VAL A 323 -5.07 9.56 8.66
CA VAL A 323 -3.98 8.70 8.19
C VAL A 323 -2.79 9.52 7.70
N PHE A 324 -2.98 10.51 6.82
CA PHE A 324 -1.86 11.25 6.25
C PHE A 324 -1.19 12.27 7.18
N LEU A 325 -1.92 12.86 8.12
CA LEU A 325 -1.42 13.93 8.99
C LEU A 325 -1.00 13.42 10.37
N ILE A 326 -1.55 12.29 10.84
CA ILE A 326 -1.24 11.75 12.16
C ILE A 326 -0.51 10.41 12.04
N ILE A 327 -1.14 9.40 11.46
CA ILE A 327 -0.60 8.03 11.47
C ILE A 327 0.67 7.90 10.62
N LEU A 328 0.68 8.44 9.41
CA LEU A 328 1.82 8.33 8.50
C LEU A 328 3.05 9.09 9.02
N PRO A 329 2.97 10.35 9.49
CA PRO A 329 4.10 11.01 10.13
C PRO A 329 4.56 10.28 11.38
N SER A 330 3.63 9.78 12.20
CA SER A 330 3.97 9.02 13.41
C SER A 330 4.74 7.74 13.09
N MET A 331 4.30 7.00 12.06
CA MET A 331 5.03 5.86 11.50
C MET A 331 6.46 6.24 11.11
N LYS A 332 6.62 7.31 10.31
CA LYS A 332 7.92 7.76 9.82
C LYS A 332 8.86 8.11 10.98
N PHE A 333 8.40 8.91 11.94
CA PHE A 333 9.22 9.28 13.08
C PHE A 333 9.57 8.08 13.96
N GLY A 334 8.67 7.12 14.14
CA GLY A 334 8.97 5.89 14.89
C GLY A 334 10.11 5.10 14.25
N LEU A 335 10.06 4.92 12.93
CA LEU A 335 11.10 4.21 12.17
C LEU A 335 12.45 4.94 12.21
N MET A 336 12.45 6.27 12.08
CA MET A 336 13.69 7.07 12.22
C MET A 336 14.25 7.00 13.64
N ALA A 337 13.40 7.10 14.68
CA ALA A 337 13.84 7.02 16.07
C ALA A 337 14.51 5.67 16.39
N GLN A 338 13.98 4.57 15.85
CA GLN A 338 14.56 3.23 15.99
C GLN A 338 15.69 2.95 15.00
N ARG A 339 16.04 3.92 14.13
CA ARG A 339 17.10 3.77 13.14
C ARG A 339 16.83 2.64 12.14
N THR A 340 15.56 2.34 11.89
CA THR A 340 15.14 1.28 10.96
C THR A 340 14.91 1.79 9.54
N HIS A 341 14.98 3.11 9.30
CA HIS A 341 14.92 3.69 7.95
C HIS A 341 15.54 5.08 7.94
N TRP A 342 16.15 5.45 6.80
CA TRP A 342 16.50 6.84 6.52
C TRP A 342 15.26 7.68 6.20
N ALA A 343 15.34 8.97 6.46
CA ALA A 343 14.24 9.89 6.16
C ALA A 343 13.91 9.90 4.66
N SER A 344 14.93 9.83 3.80
CA SER A 344 14.71 9.77 2.35
C SER A 344 13.98 8.49 1.89
N ASP A 345 14.18 7.33 2.53
CA ASP A 345 13.43 6.09 2.22
C ASP A 345 11.92 6.29 2.42
N LEU A 346 11.59 6.98 3.50
CA LEU A 346 10.23 7.21 3.98
C LEU A 346 9.51 8.23 3.09
N GLU A 347 10.20 9.31 2.70
CA GLU A 347 9.64 10.31 1.80
C GLU A 347 9.50 9.79 0.36
N PHE A 348 10.49 9.05 -0.15
CA PHE A 348 10.38 8.38 -1.45
C PHE A 348 9.13 7.50 -1.51
N THR A 349 8.91 6.72 -0.44
CA THR A 349 7.73 5.86 -0.33
C THR A 349 6.41 6.64 -0.36
N THR A 350 6.39 7.78 0.31
CA THR A 350 5.21 8.65 0.36
C THR A 350 4.87 9.23 -1.02
N ILE A 351 5.90 9.67 -1.76
CA ILE A 351 5.75 10.23 -3.11
C ILE A 351 5.09 9.21 -4.04
N PHE A 352 5.63 7.98 -4.11
CA PHE A 352 5.04 6.99 -5.02
C PHE A 352 3.71 6.44 -4.50
N ALA A 353 3.50 6.35 -3.18
CA ALA A 353 2.21 5.96 -2.62
C ALA A 353 1.09 6.87 -3.14
N ILE A 354 1.28 8.19 -3.08
CA ILE A 354 0.31 9.15 -3.61
C ILE A 354 0.28 9.12 -5.14
N GLY A 355 1.46 9.08 -5.79
CA GLY A 355 1.61 9.02 -7.24
C GLY A 355 0.93 7.82 -7.90
N PHE A 356 0.79 6.69 -7.19
CA PHE A 356 0.15 5.48 -7.71
C PHE A 356 -1.37 5.46 -7.60
N ILE A 357 -2.01 6.39 -6.87
CA ILE A 357 -3.48 6.52 -6.84
C ILE A 357 -4.06 6.72 -8.24
N PRO A 358 -3.60 7.71 -9.06
CA PRO A 358 -4.09 7.87 -10.43
C PRO A 358 -3.71 6.69 -11.33
N LEU A 359 -2.54 6.07 -11.12
CA LEU A 359 -2.09 4.91 -11.88
C LEU A 359 -2.99 3.69 -11.67
N ALA A 360 -3.34 3.36 -10.42
CA ALA A 360 -4.25 2.28 -10.09
C ALA A 360 -5.65 2.51 -10.68
N ASN A 361 -6.16 3.74 -10.56
CA ASN A 361 -7.41 4.16 -11.21
C ASN A 361 -7.36 3.92 -12.73
N TYR A 362 -6.30 4.39 -13.38
CA TYR A 362 -6.09 4.26 -14.81
C TYR A 362 -6.00 2.80 -15.23
N PHE A 363 -5.18 2.01 -14.54
CA PHE A 363 -4.95 0.60 -14.85
C PHE A 363 -6.24 -0.20 -14.77
N VAL A 364 -6.98 -0.11 -13.67
CA VAL A 364 -8.25 -0.82 -13.50
C VAL A 364 -9.28 -0.35 -14.52
N ASN A 365 -9.47 0.96 -14.69
CA ASN A 365 -10.45 1.46 -15.66
C ASN A 365 -10.09 1.08 -17.10
N ARG A 366 -8.81 0.99 -17.47
CA ARG A 366 -8.38 0.60 -18.82
C ARG A 366 -8.51 -0.90 -19.04
N HIS A 367 -7.95 -1.70 -18.16
CA HIS A 367 -7.82 -3.14 -18.36
C HIS A 367 -9.11 -3.87 -17.95
N VAL A 368 -9.58 -3.68 -16.73
CA VAL A 368 -10.75 -4.40 -16.20
C VAL A 368 -12.01 -4.07 -17.00
N ARG A 369 -12.15 -2.83 -17.50
CA ARG A 369 -13.26 -2.49 -18.41
C ARG A 369 -13.18 -3.18 -19.75
N CYS A 370 -12.00 -3.26 -20.35
CA CYS A 370 -11.80 -4.00 -21.59
C CYS A 370 -12.29 -5.44 -21.42
N TRP A 371 -11.88 -6.11 -20.34
CA TRP A 371 -12.30 -7.47 -20.02
C TRP A 371 -13.80 -7.56 -19.74
N LYS A 372 -14.36 -6.69 -18.89
CA LYS A 372 -15.79 -6.64 -18.58
C LYS A 372 -16.65 -6.46 -19.84
N ASN A 373 -16.28 -5.51 -20.69
CA ASN A 373 -17.04 -5.20 -21.90
C ASN A 373 -16.95 -6.33 -22.91
N LYS A 374 -15.78 -6.97 -23.06
CA LYS A 374 -15.64 -8.19 -23.89
C LYS A 374 -16.48 -9.35 -23.36
N PHE A 375 -16.56 -9.53 -22.04
CA PHE A 375 -17.42 -10.53 -21.43
C PHE A 375 -18.90 -10.23 -21.70
N ASN A 376 -19.34 -9.00 -21.43
CA ASN A 376 -20.71 -8.55 -21.70
C ASN A 376 -21.08 -8.68 -23.18
N ALA A 377 -20.15 -8.34 -24.09
CA ALA A 377 -20.33 -8.50 -25.53
C ALA A 377 -20.71 -9.93 -25.93
N LYS A 378 -20.02 -10.90 -25.33
CA LYS A 378 -20.19 -12.32 -25.62
C LYS A 378 -21.53 -12.86 -25.11
N HIS A 379 -22.14 -12.19 -24.12
CA HIS A 379 -23.28 -12.74 -23.38
C HIS A 379 -24.56 -11.87 -23.40
N HIS A 380 -24.48 -10.56 -23.65
CA HIS A 380 -25.56 -9.60 -23.35
C HIS A 380 -25.72 -8.39 -24.31
N ASN A 381 -24.91 -8.23 -25.38
CA ASN A 381 -24.83 -7.10 -26.37
C ASN A 381 -23.64 -6.12 -26.19
N LYS A 382 -23.32 -5.37 -27.26
CA LYS A 382 -22.27 -4.33 -27.26
C LYS A 382 -22.55 -3.26 -26.19
N THR A 383 -21.49 -2.70 -25.60
CA THR A 383 -21.63 -1.67 -24.58
C THR A 383 -21.73 -0.29 -25.23
N LYS A 384 -22.73 0.52 -24.88
CA LYS A 384 -22.84 1.90 -25.37
C LYS A 384 -21.67 2.76 -24.89
N GLY A 385 -21.17 3.62 -25.76
CA GLY A 385 -20.05 4.51 -25.45
C GLY A 385 -19.93 5.66 -26.46
N TYR A 386 -19.06 6.61 -26.17
CA TYR A 386 -18.80 7.74 -27.05
C TYR A 386 -17.35 8.21 -26.90
N ILE A 387 -16.91 9.04 -27.85
CA ILE A 387 -15.56 9.59 -27.90
C ILE A 387 -15.65 11.11 -27.85
N ILE A 388 -14.79 11.74 -27.05
CA ILE A 388 -14.57 13.19 -27.09
C ILE A 388 -13.20 13.44 -27.72
N GLU A 389 -13.17 14.14 -28.84
CA GLU A 389 -11.91 14.52 -29.48
C GLU A 389 -11.25 15.71 -28.77
N GLN A 390 -9.93 15.72 -28.76
CA GLN A 390 -9.10 16.75 -28.13
C GLN A 390 -7.91 17.06 -29.06
N LYS A 391 -7.26 18.21 -28.88
CA LYS A 391 -6.11 18.62 -29.71
C LYS A 391 -5.01 17.54 -29.80
N ILE A 392 -4.69 16.92 -28.66
CA ILE A 392 -3.62 15.91 -28.56
C ILE A 392 -4.09 14.47 -28.77
N GLY A 393 -5.41 14.21 -28.89
CA GLY A 393 -5.93 12.85 -28.85
C GLY A 393 -7.44 12.74 -28.83
N PHE A 394 -7.95 11.63 -28.30
CA PHE A 394 -9.37 11.45 -28.04
C PHE A 394 -9.59 10.64 -26.76
N VAL A 395 -10.66 10.95 -26.03
CA VAL A 395 -11.02 10.29 -24.78
C VAL A 395 -12.20 9.37 -24.99
N LEU A 396 -12.04 8.10 -24.60
CA LEU A 396 -13.12 7.11 -24.67
C LEU A 396 -13.94 7.11 -23.38
N TYR A 397 -15.26 7.18 -23.53
CA TYR A 397 -16.23 7.02 -22.47
C TYR A 397 -17.10 5.78 -22.71
N VAL A 398 -17.31 5.00 -21.66
CA VAL A 398 -18.27 3.90 -21.64
C VAL A 398 -19.47 4.35 -20.82
N GLN A 399 -20.67 4.27 -21.39
CA GLN A 399 -21.90 4.63 -20.70
C GLN A 399 -22.31 3.51 -19.75
N THR A 400 -22.59 3.87 -18.51
CA THR A 400 -23.28 3.01 -17.55
C THR A 400 -24.65 3.63 -17.25
N PRO A 401 -25.61 2.89 -16.66
CA PRO A 401 -26.96 3.43 -16.46
C PRO A 401 -27.01 4.74 -15.66
N ASN A 402 -26.03 4.96 -14.76
CA ASN A 402 -26.03 6.11 -13.85
C ASN A 402 -24.96 7.17 -14.15
N TYR A 403 -23.94 6.83 -14.93
CA TYR A 403 -22.80 7.71 -15.17
C TYR A 403 -21.95 7.28 -16.36
N ASP A 404 -21.21 8.24 -16.90
CA ASP A 404 -20.22 7.99 -17.94
C ASP A 404 -18.86 7.67 -17.30
N ASN A 405 -18.25 6.56 -17.71
CA ASN A 405 -16.96 6.15 -17.22
C ASN A 405 -15.87 6.51 -18.23
N ARG A 406 -14.98 7.43 -17.84
CA ARG A 406 -13.76 7.75 -18.61
C ARG A 406 -12.80 6.55 -18.55
N VAL A 407 -12.59 5.91 -19.69
CA VAL A 407 -11.67 4.77 -19.82
C VAL A 407 -10.23 5.26 -19.91
N CYS A 408 -9.90 6.07 -20.92
CA CYS A 408 -8.53 6.47 -21.23
C CYS A 408 -8.49 7.64 -22.23
N LEU A 409 -7.43 8.46 -22.18
CA LEU A 409 -7.02 9.33 -23.28
C LEU A 409 -6.13 8.54 -24.25
N PHE A 410 -6.40 8.63 -25.54
CA PHE A 410 -5.59 8.04 -26.59
C PHE A 410 -4.99 9.15 -27.44
N TYR A 411 -3.65 9.28 -27.45
CA TYR A 411 -2.97 10.28 -28.27
C TYR A 411 -3.25 10.08 -29.76
N ASN A 412 -3.27 11.17 -30.53
CA ASN A 412 -3.38 11.07 -31.97
C ASN A 412 -2.15 10.34 -32.55
N GLY A 413 -2.37 9.58 -33.62
CA GLY A 413 -1.28 8.95 -34.39
C GLY A 413 -1.41 9.34 -35.85
N LYS A 414 -0.50 8.85 -36.72
CA LYS A 414 -0.48 9.16 -38.16
C LYS A 414 -1.85 8.97 -38.84
N ASN A 415 -2.64 7.97 -38.42
CA ASN A 415 -4.02 7.77 -38.88
C ASN A 415 -4.98 7.73 -37.68
N LYS A 416 -5.61 8.88 -37.40
CA LYS A 416 -6.56 9.07 -36.30
C LYS A 416 -7.79 8.17 -36.43
N ALA A 417 -8.42 8.14 -37.61
CA ALA A 417 -9.64 7.37 -37.86
C ALA A 417 -9.43 5.86 -37.61
N LYS A 418 -8.37 5.28 -38.17
CA LYS A 418 -8.01 3.87 -37.98
C LYS A 418 -7.72 3.55 -36.50
N LYS A 419 -7.12 4.50 -35.77
CA LYS A 419 -6.88 4.33 -34.32
C LYS A 419 -8.19 4.32 -33.54
N ILE A 420 -9.10 5.25 -33.83
CA ILE A 420 -10.44 5.30 -33.22
C ILE A 420 -11.18 3.98 -33.45
N GLU A 421 -11.23 3.49 -34.69
CA GLU A 421 -11.87 2.23 -35.05
C GLU A 421 -11.27 1.03 -34.28
N LYS A 422 -9.93 0.94 -34.23
CA LYS A 422 -9.24 -0.10 -33.46
C LYS A 422 -9.60 -0.06 -31.97
N ILE A 423 -9.73 1.13 -31.39
CA ILE A 423 -10.13 1.28 -29.98
C ILE A 423 -11.59 0.88 -29.77
N ILE A 424 -12.52 1.31 -30.63
CA ILE A 424 -13.93 0.90 -30.55
C ILE A 424 -14.06 -0.62 -30.62
N LYS A 425 -13.37 -1.26 -31.55
CA LYS A 425 -13.33 -2.72 -31.69
C LYS A 425 -12.73 -3.39 -30.44
N LYS A 426 -11.62 -2.86 -29.91
CA LYS A 426 -10.94 -3.41 -28.72
C LYS A 426 -11.85 -3.45 -27.49
N TYR A 427 -12.65 -2.40 -27.27
CA TYR A 427 -13.55 -2.28 -26.12
C TYR A 427 -14.98 -2.76 -26.41
N ASN A 428 -15.23 -3.25 -27.63
CA ASN A 428 -16.53 -3.67 -28.14
C ASN A 428 -17.65 -2.65 -27.84
N ILE A 429 -17.42 -1.42 -28.31
CA ILE A 429 -18.32 -0.30 -28.08
C ILE A 429 -19.29 -0.13 -29.24
N ASP A 430 -20.54 0.11 -28.90
CA ASP A 430 -21.52 0.69 -29.81
C ASP A 430 -21.50 2.21 -29.64
N LEU A 431 -21.10 2.93 -30.68
CA LEU A 431 -20.94 4.37 -30.60
C LEU A 431 -22.31 5.05 -30.60
N VAL A 432 -22.63 5.71 -29.49
CA VAL A 432 -23.73 6.64 -29.43
C VAL A 432 -23.19 8.01 -29.86
N ARG A 433 -23.84 8.66 -30.84
CA ARG A 433 -23.53 10.06 -31.18
C ARG A 433 -23.75 10.90 -29.91
N LYS A 434 -22.65 11.28 -29.26
CA LYS A 434 -22.64 12.43 -28.37
C LYS A 434 -22.10 13.56 -29.22
N GLU A 435 -22.88 14.62 -29.37
CA GLU A 435 -22.54 15.80 -30.17
C GLU A 435 -21.07 16.17 -29.95
N ILE A 436 -20.36 16.43 -31.04
CA ILE A 436 -19.00 16.95 -31.02
C ILE A 436 -19.12 18.33 -30.35
N ILE A 437 -18.99 18.39 -29.04
CA ILE A 437 -18.80 19.65 -28.35
C ILE A 437 -17.40 20.08 -28.72
N ASN A 438 -17.30 20.96 -29.72
CA ASN A 438 -16.11 21.74 -29.98
C ASN A 438 -15.89 22.61 -28.74
N SER A 439 -15.25 22.06 -27.71
CA SER A 439 -14.71 22.87 -26.61
C SER A 439 -13.50 23.59 -27.17
N ILE A 440 -13.67 24.89 -27.42
CA ILE A 440 -12.62 25.86 -27.79
C ILE A 440 -11.45 25.74 -26.81
#